data_AF-A0AAJ2I0A4-F1
#
_entry.id   AF-A0AAJ2I0A4-F1
#
_cell.length_a   1.000
_cell.length_b   1.000
_cell.length_c   1.000
_cell.angle_alpha   90.00
_cell.angle_beta   90.00
_cell.angle_gamma   90.00
#
_symmetry.space_group_name_H-M   'P 1'
#
loop_
_entity.id
_entity.type
_entity.pdbx_description
1 polymer ?
#
loop_
_entity_poly.entity_id
_entity_poly.type
_entity_poly.pdbx_seq_one_letter_code
_entity_poly.pdbx_strand_id
1 'polypeptide(L)'
;MPFEVFDKRMIPLAKAPSVTIQKRGVISLNKAAHDLMDNAETVELLYDRDRQVMALRAIDNSSPHAYAVRNGSKRGPGQAIISATAFTAHYGIDTTATRRWKPFVEDGMLCVDLTTGGTVITGNRTKPMNSVEAAEPAEALVDDVTPDLSADDDFDHP
;
A
#
# COMPACT_ATOMS: atom_id res chain seq x y z
N MET A 1 52.34 13.67 3.42
CA MET A 1 51.19 12.81 3.03
C MET A 1 50.20 13.70 2.30
N PRO A 2 49.84 13.45 1.02
CA PRO A 2 48.86 14.29 0.33
C PRO A 2 47.45 13.87 0.76
N PHE A 3 46.64 14.84 1.18
CA PHE A 3 45.22 14.64 1.42
C PHE A 3 44.47 14.76 0.09
N GLU A 4 43.56 13.82 -0.17
CA GLU A 4 42.73 13.79 -1.37
C GLU A 4 41.45 14.59 -1.13
N VAL A 5 41.11 15.49 -2.07
CA VAL A 5 39.92 16.35 -1.97
C VAL A 5 38.71 15.55 -2.43
N PHE A 6 37.79 15.26 -1.51
CA PHE A 6 36.54 14.56 -1.81
C PHE A 6 35.61 15.46 -2.62
N ASP A 7 35.48 15.18 -3.93
CA ASP A 7 34.57 15.91 -4.81
C ASP A 7 33.12 15.43 -4.60
N LYS A 8 32.34 16.26 -3.90
CA LYS A 8 30.92 16.02 -3.58
C LYS A 8 30.04 15.84 -4.84
N ARG A 9 30.52 16.17 -6.04
CA ARG A 9 29.80 15.99 -7.31
C ARG A 9 29.80 14.54 -7.82
N MET A 10 30.60 13.66 -7.20
CA MET A 10 30.68 12.23 -7.56
C MET A 10 29.74 11.34 -6.76
N ILE A 11 28.88 11.91 -5.90
CA ILE A 11 27.82 11.12 -5.24
C ILE A 11 26.73 10.90 -6.27
N PRO A 12 26.45 9.66 -6.73
CA PRO A 12 25.33 9.40 -7.62
C PRO A 12 24.05 9.85 -6.91
N LEU A 13 23.51 10.99 -7.36
CA LEU A 13 22.33 11.62 -6.77
C LEU A 13 21.05 10.80 -7.07
N ALA A 14 21.15 9.82 -7.97
CA ALA A 14 20.13 8.84 -8.22
C ALA A 14 20.07 7.83 -7.07
N LYS A 15 19.10 8.01 -6.15
CA LYS A 15 18.73 6.96 -5.20
C LYS A 15 18.41 5.70 -6.00
N ALA A 16 19.06 4.57 -5.65
CA ALA A 16 18.80 3.28 -6.27
C ALA A 16 17.28 3.01 -6.34
N PRO A 17 16.78 2.40 -7.44
CA PRO A 17 15.36 2.09 -7.58
C PRO A 17 14.92 1.23 -6.39
N SER A 18 13.77 1.57 -5.81
CA SER A 18 13.25 0.86 -4.64
C SER A 18 11.74 0.80 -4.69
N VAL A 19 11.22 -0.39 -4.38
CA VAL A 19 9.79 -0.66 -4.22
C VAL A 19 9.54 -0.94 -2.76
N THR A 20 8.50 -0.34 -2.20
CA THR A 20 8.12 -0.52 -0.81
C THR A 20 6.67 -0.94 -0.75
N ILE A 21 6.41 -2.12 -0.20
CA ILE A 21 5.06 -2.57 0.12
C ILE A 21 4.80 -2.15 1.55
N GLN A 22 3.81 -1.29 1.73
CA GLN A 22 3.39 -0.78 3.01
C GLN A 22 2.31 -1.67 3.62
N LYS A 23 2.00 -1.40 4.88
CA LYS A 23 0.83 -1.99 5.53
C LYS A 23 -0.43 -1.77 4.70
N ARG A 24 -1.34 -2.74 4.73
CA ARG A 24 -2.62 -2.73 3.98
C ARG A 24 -2.47 -2.80 2.45
N GLY A 25 -1.31 -3.23 1.94
CA GLY A 25 -1.12 -3.49 0.52
C GLY A 25 -0.98 -2.26 -0.36
N VAL A 26 -0.54 -1.13 0.20
CA VAL A 26 -0.18 0.04 -0.60
C VAL A 26 1.26 -0.13 -1.10
N ILE A 27 1.46 -0.06 -2.41
CA ILE A 27 2.78 -0.12 -3.02
C ILE A 27 3.27 1.30 -3.27
N SER A 28 4.53 1.55 -2.99
CA SER A 28 5.15 2.84 -3.22
C SER A 28 6.51 2.71 -3.88
N LEU A 29 6.73 3.51 -4.91
CA LEU A 29 7.87 3.49 -5.82
C LEU A 29 8.61 4.82 -5.68
N ASN A 30 9.94 4.77 -5.56
CA ASN A 30 10.70 6.01 -5.67
C ASN A 30 10.79 6.49 -7.13
N LYS A 31 11.22 7.74 -7.32
CA LYS A 31 11.37 8.32 -8.66
C LYS A 31 12.20 7.44 -9.61
N ALA A 32 13.32 6.87 -9.16
CA ALA A 32 14.13 6.00 -10.01
C ALA A 32 13.38 4.73 -10.46
N ALA A 33 12.54 4.13 -9.62
CA ALA A 33 11.71 2.99 -10.01
C ALA A 33 10.56 3.39 -10.93
N HIS A 34 10.01 4.59 -10.77
CA HIS A 34 8.96 5.11 -11.66
C HIS A 34 9.51 5.51 -13.03
N ASP A 35 10.73 6.07 -13.07
CA ASP A 35 11.46 6.38 -14.31
C ASP A 35 11.79 5.10 -15.11
N LEU A 36 12.00 3.95 -14.44
CA LEU A 36 12.18 2.64 -15.13
C LEU A 36 10.92 2.15 -15.85
N MET A 37 9.75 2.70 -15.52
CA MET A 37 8.48 2.40 -16.18
C MET A 37 8.02 3.57 -17.06
N ASP A 38 8.96 4.39 -17.55
CA ASP A 38 8.70 5.57 -18.38
C ASP A 38 7.69 6.55 -17.77
N ASN A 39 7.66 6.65 -16.44
CA ASN A 39 6.70 7.46 -15.69
C ASN A 39 5.22 7.10 -15.98
N ALA A 40 4.92 5.82 -16.22
CA ALA A 40 3.58 5.33 -16.49
C ALA A 40 2.54 5.84 -15.47
N GLU A 41 1.41 6.31 -16.00
CA GLU A 41 0.25 6.75 -15.21
C GLU A 41 -0.62 5.58 -14.76
N THR A 42 -0.60 4.49 -15.53
CA THR A 42 -1.33 3.25 -15.28
C THR A 42 -0.44 2.04 -15.43
N VAL A 43 -0.59 1.11 -14.48
CA VAL A 43 0.17 -0.15 -14.47
C VAL A 43 -0.75 -1.33 -14.22
N GLU A 44 -0.39 -2.47 -14.78
CA GLU A 44 -0.98 -3.75 -14.45
C GLU A 44 -0.12 -4.45 -13.39
N LEU A 45 -0.78 -5.11 -12.44
CA LEU A 45 -0.14 -5.87 -11.37
C LEU A 45 -0.21 -7.36 -11.70
N LEU A 46 0.96 -7.99 -11.80
CA LEU A 46 1.14 -9.39 -12.15
C LEU A 46 1.78 -10.13 -10.98
N TYR A 47 1.40 -11.39 -10.76
CA TYR A 47 1.99 -12.24 -9.74
C TYR A 47 2.36 -13.59 -10.34
N ASP A 48 3.63 -13.95 -10.21
CA ASP A 48 4.14 -15.28 -10.49
C ASP A 48 4.07 -16.10 -9.19
N ARG A 49 3.18 -17.11 -9.16
CA ARG A 49 2.99 -17.96 -7.98
C ARG A 49 4.15 -18.93 -7.76
N ASP A 50 4.76 -19.40 -8.84
CA ASP A 50 5.85 -20.37 -8.80
C ASP A 50 7.14 -19.73 -8.29
N ARG A 51 7.44 -18.51 -8.74
CA ARG A 51 8.62 -17.74 -8.31
C ARG A 51 8.34 -16.85 -7.09
N GLN A 52 7.08 -16.67 -6.71
CA GLN A 52 6.64 -15.66 -5.73
C GLN A 52 7.15 -14.25 -6.06
N VAL A 53 7.12 -13.89 -7.35
CA VAL A 53 7.58 -12.60 -7.86
C VAL A 53 6.37 -11.75 -8.23
N MET A 54 6.35 -10.51 -7.75
CA MET A 54 5.39 -9.51 -8.19
C MET A 54 5.99 -8.69 -9.32
N ALA A 55 5.25 -8.48 -10.41
CA ALA A 55 5.67 -7.64 -11.52
C ALA A 55 4.69 -6.49 -11.75
N LEU A 56 5.22 -5.32 -12.11
CA LEU A 56 4.46 -4.15 -12.51
C LEU A 56 4.75 -3.88 -13.98
N ARG A 57 3.71 -3.82 -14.80
CA ARG A 57 3.82 -3.55 -16.23
C ARG A 57 3.09 -2.26 -16.57
N ALA A 58 3.73 -1.34 -17.29
CA ALA A 58 3.05 -0.17 -17.82
C ALA A 58 1.97 -0.62 -18.83
N ILE A 59 0.75 -0.11 -18.68
CA ILE A 59 -0.37 -0.44 -19.56
C ILE A 59 -1.18 0.81 -19.87
N ASP A 60 -1.91 0.79 -20.97
CA ASP A 60 -2.85 1.85 -21.32
C ASP A 60 -4.05 1.89 -20.35
N ASN A 61 -4.54 3.12 -20.08
CA ASN A 61 -5.65 3.38 -19.17
C ASN A 61 -6.99 2.78 -19.64
N SER A 62 -7.09 2.35 -20.90
CA SER A 62 -8.27 1.67 -21.43
C SER A 62 -8.42 0.22 -20.93
N SER A 63 -7.43 -0.33 -20.22
CA SER A 63 -7.48 -1.73 -19.75
C SER A 63 -8.26 -1.85 -18.43
N PRO A 64 -9.17 -2.84 -18.29
CA PRO A 64 -9.95 -3.03 -17.06
C PRO A 64 -9.11 -3.43 -15.83
N HIS A 65 -7.87 -3.90 -16.06
CA HIS A 65 -6.91 -4.28 -15.02
C HIS A 65 -5.86 -3.18 -14.75
N ALA A 66 -6.07 -1.97 -15.29
CA ALA A 66 -5.18 -0.85 -15.06
C ALA A 66 -5.34 -0.30 -13.64
N TYR A 67 -4.24 -0.26 -12.90
CA TYR A 67 -4.12 0.42 -11.61
C TYR A 67 -3.49 1.80 -11.82
N ALA A 68 -4.18 2.84 -11.34
CA ALA A 68 -3.67 4.21 -11.40
C ALA A 68 -2.46 4.40 -10.47
N VAL A 69 -1.37 4.91 -11.05
CA VAL A 69 -0.17 5.36 -10.33
C VAL A 69 -0.38 6.80 -9.91
N ARG A 70 -0.41 7.06 -8.60
CA ARG A 70 -0.64 8.39 -8.04
C ARG A 70 0.64 8.96 -7.45
N ASN A 71 0.88 10.26 -7.65
CA ASN A 71 2.02 10.93 -7.02
C ASN A 71 1.67 11.25 -5.56
N GLY A 72 2.40 10.67 -4.62
CA GLY A 72 2.17 10.76 -3.17
C GLY A 72 2.52 12.10 -2.53
N SER A 73 3.22 12.99 -3.23
CA SER A 73 3.53 14.33 -2.72
C SER A 73 3.57 15.37 -3.84
N LYS A 74 2.94 16.52 -3.59
CA LYS A 74 3.05 17.73 -4.43
C LYS A 74 4.32 18.55 -4.14
N ARG A 75 5.07 18.24 -3.07
CA ARG A 75 6.15 19.10 -2.52
C ARG A 75 7.44 18.33 -2.17
N GLY A 76 7.76 17.25 -2.87
CA GLY A 76 9.00 16.50 -2.64
C GLY A 76 9.35 15.58 -3.80
N PRO A 77 10.51 14.88 -3.75
CA PRO A 77 10.90 13.93 -4.79
C PRO A 77 9.79 12.89 -4.96
N GLY A 78 9.12 12.94 -6.12
CA GLY A 78 7.87 12.25 -6.39
C GLY A 78 7.95 10.77 -6.06
N GLN A 79 7.13 10.35 -5.11
CA GLN A 79 6.88 8.94 -4.84
C GLN A 79 5.63 8.54 -5.61
N ALA A 80 5.71 7.52 -6.45
CA ALA A 80 4.56 6.93 -7.10
C ALA A 80 3.90 5.93 -6.13
N ILE A 81 2.58 5.97 -6.03
CA ILE A 81 1.77 5.16 -5.10
C ILE A 81 0.73 4.41 -5.90
N ILE A 82 0.59 3.12 -5.62
CA ILE A 82 -0.38 2.22 -6.25
C ILE A 82 -1.19 1.53 -5.15
N SER A 83 -2.52 1.61 -5.25
CA SER A 83 -3.44 0.95 -4.33
C SER A 83 -3.60 -0.52 -4.70
N ALA A 84 -2.69 -1.37 -4.24
CA ALA A 84 -2.66 -2.79 -4.54
C ALA A 84 -3.31 -3.67 -3.45
N THR A 85 -4.17 -3.10 -2.59
CA THR A 85 -4.76 -3.82 -1.46
C THR A 85 -5.48 -5.10 -1.88
N ALA A 86 -6.32 -5.03 -2.92
CA ALA A 86 -7.03 -6.20 -3.45
C ALA A 86 -6.07 -7.25 -4.01
N PHE A 87 -5.02 -6.82 -4.71
CA PHE A 87 -3.98 -7.70 -5.25
C PHE A 87 -3.21 -8.43 -4.14
N THR A 88 -2.73 -7.69 -3.13
CA THR A 88 -1.99 -8.29 -2.01
C THR A 88 -2.86 -9.24 -1.18
N ALA A 89 -4.15 -8.92 -1.00
CA ALA A 89 -5.09 -9.79 -0.31
C ALA A 89 -5.40 -11.05 -1.13
N HIS A 90 -5.58 -10.92 -2.44
CA HIS A 90 -5.89 -12.03 -3.34
C HIS A 90 -4.75 -13.06 -3.42
N TYR A 91 -3.50 -12.61 -3.44
CA TYR A 91 -2.32 -13.47 -3.52
C TYR A 91 -1.69 -13.81 -2.17
N GLY A 92 -2.28 -13.35 -1.05
CA GLY A 92 -1.79 -13.66 0.30
C GLY A 92 -0.42 -13.07 0.62
N ILE A 93 -0.08 -11.92 0.03
CA ILE A 93 1.21 -11.25 0.28
C ILE A 93 1.21 -10.70 1.71
N ASP A 94 2.24 -11.02 2.50
CA ASP A 94 2.41 -10.51 3.86
C ASP A 94 2.59 -8.98 3.86
N THR A 95 1.53 -8.27 4.24
CA THR A 95 1.52 -6.80 4.40
C THR A 95 1.42 -6.38 5.87
N THR A 96 1.76 -7.27 6.81
CA THR A 96 1.74 -6.96 8.25
C THR A 96 2.78 -5.89 8.62
N ALA A 97 3.93 -5.91 7.94
CA ALA A 97 5.00 -4.95 8.09
C ALA A 97 5.28 -4.21 6.77
N THR A 98 5.70 -2.95 6.87
CA THR A 98 6.23 -2.24 5.72
C THR A 98 7.61 -2.80 5.38
N ARG A 99 7.80 -3.24 4.14
CA ARG A 99 9.05 -3.83 3.67
C ARG A 99 9.46 -3.17 2.36
N ARG A 100 10.77 -3.04 2.15
CA ARG A 100 11.38 -2.50 0.94
C ARG A 100 12.22 -3.54 0.24
N TRP A 101 12.08 -3.57 -1.08
CA TRP A 101 12.82 -4.42 -1.98
C TRP A 101 13.56 -3.60 -3.03
N LYS A 102 14.62 -4.18 -3.55
CA LYS A 102 15.30 -3.71 -4.75
C LYS A 102 14.61 -4.37 -5.96
N PRO A 103 13.93 -3.61 -6.82
CA PRO A 103 13.35 -4.18 -8.03
C PRO A 103 14.43 -4.51 -9.05
N PHE A 104 14.07 -5.38 -9.98
CA PHE A 104 14.81 -5.65 -11.20
C PHE A 104 13.87 -5.52 -12.39
N VAL A 105 14.40 -5.15 -13.55
CA VAL A 105 13.60 -5.06 -14.79
C VAL A 105 13.78 -6.37 -15.55
N GLU A 106 12.67 -7.01 -15.90
CA GLU A 106 12.63 -8.25 -16.68
C GLU A 106 11.55 -8.06 -17.77
N ASP A 107 11.92 -8.20 -19.04
CA ASP A 107 11.00 -8.03 -20.19
C ASP A 107 10.18 -6.72 -20.20
N GLY A 108 10.78 -5.62 -19.75
CA GLY A 108 10.11 -4.31 -19.67
C GLY A 108 9.12 -4.19 -18.51
N MET A 109 9.11 -5.15 -17.59
CA MET A 109 8.30 -5.14 -16.37
C MET A 109 9.20 -4.92 -15.15
N LEU A 110 8.70 -4.15 -14.19
CA LEU A 110 9.39 -3.94 -12.92
C LEU A 110 9.03 -5.07 -11.96
N CYS A 111 9.96 -5.99 -11.76
CA CYS A 111 9.79 -7.19 -10.95
C CYS A 111 10.36 -7.02 -9.55
N VAL A 112 9.71 -7.65 -8.58
CA VAL A 112 10.05 -7.66 -7.16
C VAL A 112 9.97 -9.10 -6.67
N ASP A 113 11.11 -9.63 -6.27
CA ASP A 113 11.19 -10.93 -5.63
C ASP A 113 10.77 -10.83 -4.16
N LEU A 114 9.65 -11.48 -3.82
CA LEU A 114 9.12 -11.49 -2.45
C LEU A 114 9.73 -12.61 -1.60
N THR A 115 10.44 -13.58 -2.20
CA THR A 115 11.15 -14.64 -1.47
C THR A 115 12.36 -14.10 -0.73
N THR A 116 13.05 -13.12 -1.33
CA THR A 116 14.09 -12.35 -0.65
C THR A 116 13.42 -11.53 0.45
N GLY A 117 13.61 -11.92 1.71
CA GLY A 117 13.03 -11.24 2.87
C GLY A 117 13.36 -9.74 2.88
N GLY A 118 12.46 -8.93 2.33
CA GLY A 118 12.70 -7.51 2.08
C GLY A 118 13.09 -6.76 3.36
N THR A 119 13.84 -5.67 3.21
CA THR A 119 14.29 -4.87 4.34
C THR A 119 13.08 -4.27 5.06
N VAL A 120 12.86 -4.64 6.31
CA VAL A 120 11.74 -4.11 7.12
C VAL A 120 11.98 -2.63 7.40
N ILE A 121 11.00 -1.80 7.05
CA ILE A 121 10.99 -0.38 7.38
C ILE A 121 10.10 -0.20 8.61
N THR A 122 10.73 -0.05 9.77
CA THR A 122 10.04 0.33 11.01
C THR A 122 9.86 1.84 11.01
N GLY A 123 8.65 2.31 10.70
CA GLY A 123 8.26 3.69 11.02
C GLY A 123 8.03 3.84 12.51
N ASN A 124 8.40 4.99 13.09
CA ASN A 124 8.27 5.34 14.51
C ASN A 124 6.82 5.48 15.02
N ARG A 125 5.86 4.80 14.39
CA ARG A 125 4.42 4.93 14.62
C ARG A 125 3.79 3.55 14.80
N THR A 126 4.19 2.86 15.87
CA THR A 126 3.43 1.76 16.45
C THR A 126 2.19 2.34 17.12
N LYS A 127 1.07 2.46 16.37
CA LYS A 127 -0.25 2.39 17.01
C LYS A 127 -0.72 0.95 16.86
N PRO A 128 -0.90 0.19 17.95
CA PRO A 128 -1.46 -1.15 17.87
C PRO A 128 -2.89 -1.02 17.34
N MET A 129 -3.17 -1.70 16.23
CA MET A 129 -4.53 -1.94 15.77
C MET A 129 -4.87 -3.35 16.22
N ASN A 130 -5.70 -3.45 17.27
CA ASN A 130 -6.36 -4.69 17.64
C ASN A 130 -7.09 -5.24 16.41
N SER A 131 -6.79 -6.49 16.08
CA SER A 131 -7.49 -7.25 15.05
C SER A 131 -8.66 -8.00 15.69
N VAL A 132 -9.83 -7.78 15.09
CA VAL A 132 -10.91 -8.76 14.81
C VAL A 132 -11.68 -9.36 15.98
N GLU A 133 -12.99 -9.13 15.98
CA GLU A 133 -13.96 -10.22 16.14
C GLU A 133 -15.05 -10.05 15.07
N ALA A 134 -15.39 -11.16 14.41
CA ALA A 134 -16.22 -11.24 13.21
C ALA A 134 -17.42 -12.16 13.46
N ALA A 135 -18.58 -11.78 12.87
CA ALA A 135 -19.84 -12.53 12.69
C ALA A 135 -20.57 -12.93 13.99
N GLU A 136 -21.89 -12.84 14.11
CA GLU A 136 -22.96 -13.39 13.26
C GLU A 136 -24.28 -12.58 13.42
N PRO A 137 -25.16 -12.49 12.40
CA PRO A 137 -26.59 -12.29 12.66
C PRO A 137 -27.38 -13.51 12.18
N ALA A 138 -27.91 -14.29 13.13
CA ALA A 138 -28.94 -15.28 12.89
C ALA A 138 -30.31 -14.71 13.23
N GLU A 139 -31.29 -15.07 12.41
CA GLU A 139 -32.59 -14.44 12.25
C GLU A 139 -33.64 -14.78 13.33
N ALA A 140 -34.67 -13.90 13.38
CA ALA A 140 -36.08 -14.14 13.73
C ALA A 140 -36.50 -14.29 15.21
N LEU A 141 -37.33 -13.35 15.70
CA LEU A 141 -38.75 -13.62 15.96
C LEU A 141 -39.57 -12.32 16.15
N VAL A 142 -40.86 -12.46 15.89
CA VAL A 142 -41.92 -11.47 15.67
C VAL A 142 -42.62 -10.96 16.93
N ASP A 143 -43.37 -9.87 16.72
CA ASP A 143 -44.64 -9.46 17.34
C ASP A 143 -44.70 -8.86 18.76
N ASP A 144 -45.18 -7.61 18.76
CA ASP A 144 -46.33 -7.08 19.51
C ASP A 144 -46.32 -7.10 21.06
N VAL A 145 -46.33 -5.88 21.61
CA VAL A 145 -47.23 -5.36 22.67
C VAL A 145 -46.55 -4.16 23.36
N THR A 146 -47.10 -2.97 23.12
CA THR A 146 -47.04 -1.81 24.04
C THR A 146 -48.29 -1.88 24.94
N PRO A 147 -48.44 -1.09 26.02
CA PRO A 147 -47.51 -0.23 26.76
C PRO A 147 -47.55 -0.51 28.28
N ASP A 148 -46.80 0.23 29.09
CA ASP A 148 -47.32 1.00 30.24
C ASP A 148 -46.18 1.38 31.21
N LEU A 149 -46.40 2.52 31.88
CA LEU A 149 -45.75 3.01 33.10
C LEU A 149 -44.62 4.05 32.97
N SER A 150 -45.06 5.28 33.33
CA SER A 150 -44.37 6.24 34.19
C SER A 150 -43.53 7.33 33.52
N ALA A 151 -44.14 8.50 33.37
CA ALA A 151 -43.46 9.77 33.61
C ALA A 151 -44.50 10.79 34.11
N ASP A 152 -44.65 10.82 35.43
CA ASP A 152 -45.12 12.01 36.16
C ASP A 152 -44.13 13.15 35.89
N ASP A 153 -44.53 14.15 35.11
CA ASP A 153 -43.83 15.44 35.05
C ASP A 153 -44.82 16.54 35.48
N ASP A 154 -44.79 16.76 36.78
CA ASP A 154 -45.33 17.90 37.50
C ASP A 154 -44.44 19.11 37.22
N PHE A 155 -44.93 20.07 36.45
CA PHE A 155 -44.39 21.44 36.44
C PHE A 155 -45.52 22.47 36.36
N ASP A 156 -45.84 22.99 37.55
CA ASP A 156 -46.54 24.22 37.92
C ASP A 156 -46.06 25.42 37.04
N HIS A 157 -46.92 26.08 36.25
CA HIS A 157 -47.80 27.23 36.57
C HIS A 157 -47.19 28.58 36.08
N PRO A 158 -47.92 29.71 36.22
CA PRO A 158 -48.70 30.45 35.23
C PRO A 158 -47.99 31.60 34.47
#